data_AF-A0A545U6Z9-F1
#
_entry.id   AF-A0A545U6Z9-F1
#
_cell.length_a   1.000
_cell.length_b   1.000
_cell.length_c   1.000
_cell.angle_alpha   90.00
_cell.angle_beta   90.00
_cell.angle_gamma   90.00
#
_symmetry.space_group_name_H-M   'P 1'
#
loop_
_entity.id
_entity.type
_entity.pdbx_description
1 polymer ?
#
loop_
_entity_poly.entity_id
_entity_poly.type
_entity_poly.pdbx_seq_one_letter_code
_entity_poly.pdbx_strand_id
1 'polypeptide(L)'
;MAEISFSDWQKKLVFVAQQTKQAMDKNRPFVRCGCQKKLWMQNAYKCLYCGEWYCKECAEIHFGKTVAEYRAQHPVAVLTET
;
A
#
# COMPACT_ATOMS: atom_id res chain seq x y z
N MET A 1 19.84 -4.17 -13.69
CA MET A 1 19.07 -4.76 -12.56
C MET A 1 19.82 -4.39 -11.30
N ALA A 2 19.23 -3.64 -10.37
CA ALA A 2 19.93 -3.21 -9.16
C ALA A 2 20.15 -4.42 -8.24
N GLU A 3 21.40 -4.70 -7.89
CA GLU A 3 21.76 -5.72 -6.90
C GLU A 3 21.26 -5.24 -5.52
N ILE A 4 20.23 -5.91 -4.99
CA ILE A 4 19.72 -5.61 -3.65
C ILE A 4 20.71 -6.24 -2.66
N SER A 5 21.43 -5.41 -1.90
CA SER A 5 22.32 -5.92 -0.87
C SER A 5 21.50 -6.61 0.24
N PHE A 6 22.07 -7.63 0.88
CA PHE A 6 21.45 -8.30 2.03
C PHE A 6 21.00 -7.31 3.12
N SER A 7 21.76 -6.23 3.29
CA SER A 7 21.42 -5.17 4.25
C SER A 7 20.16 -4.38 3.87
N ASP A 8 19.89 -4.19 2.58
CA ASP A 8 18.72 -3.43 2.12
C ASP A 8 17.45 -4.26 2.20
N TRP A 9 17.57 -5.57 1.99
CA TRP A 9 16.50 -6.51 2.27
C TRP A 9 16.12 -6.52 3.76
N GLN A 10 17.09 -6.53 4.67
CA GLN A 10 16.82 -6.45 6.11
C GLN A 10 16.08 -5.16 6.49
N LYS A 11 16.52 -4.01 5.97
CA LYS A 11 15.83 -2.72 6.18
C LYS A 11 14.39 -2.79 5.68
N LYS A 12 14.16 -3.41 4.52
CA LYS A 12 12.82 -3.61 3.95
C LYS A 12 11.92 -4.41 4.88
N LEU A 13 12.42 -5.54 5.40
CA LEU A 13 11.66 -6.38 6.33
C LEU A 13 11.28 -5.63 7.61
N VAL A 14 12.22 -4.90 8.20
CA VAL A 14 11.97 -4.08 9.39
C VAL A 14 10.91 -3.02 9.10
N PHE A 15 10.98 -2.37 7.94
CA PHE A 15 10.00 -1.37 7.53
C PHE A 15 8.59 -1.96 7.38
N VAL A 16 8.44 -3.08 6.67
CA VAL A 16 7.15 -3.76 6.49
C VAL A 16 6.59 -4.27 7.83
N ALA A 17 7.44 -4.79 8.72
CA ALA A 17 7.04 -5.21 10.06
C ALA A 17 6.52 -4.02 10.89
N GLN A 18 7.19 -2.86 10.79
CA GLN A 18 6.75 -1.64 11.45
C GLN A 18 5.38 -1.19 10.95
N GLN A 19 5.16 -1.16 9.63
CA GLN A 19 3.85 -0.81 9.05
C GLN A 19 2.77 -1.80 9.51
N THR A 20 3.08 -3.10 9.53
CA THR A 20 2.15 -4.14 10.00
C THR A 20 1.74 -3.90 11.46
N LYS A 21 2.69 -3.57 12.33
CA LYS A 21 2.40 -3.23 13.73
C LYS A 21 1.48 -2.01 13.87
N GLN A 22 1.70 -0.97 13.05
CA GLN A 22 0.86 0.24 13.07
C GLN A 22 -0.57 -0.06 12.58
N ALA A 23 -0.69 -0.88 11.53
CA ALA A 23 -1.98 -1.30 10.96
C ALA A 23 -2.82 -2.13 11.94
N MET A 24 -2.17 -2.89 12.83
CA MET A 24 -2.81 -3.75 13.82
C MET A 24 -3.13 -3.03 15.15
N ASP A 25 -2.85 -1.73 15.26
CA ASP A 25 -3.20 -0.96 16.45
C ASP A 25 -4.72 -0.93 16.66
N LYS A 26 -5.20 -1.46 17.78
CA LYS A 26 -6.63 -1.61 18.07
C LYS A 26 -7.36 -0.28 18.29
N ASN A 27 -6.65 0.76 18.68
CA ASN A 27 -7.25 2.03 19.08
C ASN A 27 -7.27 3.03 17.94
N ARG A 28 -6.18 3.10 17.17
CA ARG A 28 -5.99 4.06 16.09
C ARG A 28 -5.15 3.42 14.97
N PRO A 29 -5.74 2.53 14.17
CA PRO A 29 -5.00 1.85 13.11
C PRO A 29 -4.60 2.86 12.01
N PHE A 30 -3.29 3.04 11.84
CA PHE A 30 -2.71 3.88 10.80
C PHE A 30 -1.45 3.20 10.25
N VAL A 31 -0.91 3.71 9.14
CA VAL A 31 0.41 3.32 8.65
C VAL A 31 1.16 4.56 8.15
N ARG A 32 2.49 4.53 8.19
CA ARG A 32 3.32 5.52 7.51
C ARG A 32 3.85 4.95 6.21
N CYS A 33 3.55 5.63 5.11
CA CYS A 33 4.14 5.31 3.80
C CYS A 33 5.67 5.55 3.84
N GLY A 34 6.41 4.98 2.89
CA GLY A 34 7.85 5.26 2.72
C GLY A 34 8.15 6.75 2.53
N CYS A 35 7.20 7.50 1.94
CA CYS A 35 7.26 8.98 1.83
C CYS A 35 6.89 9.73 3.13
N GLN A 36 6.80 9.04 4.27
CA GLN A 36 6.47 9.57 5.60
C GLN A 36 5.03 10.07 5.81
N LYS A 37 4.18 10.08 4.76
CA LYS A 37 2.76 10.41 4.86
C LYS A 37 2.05 9.44 5.81
N LYS A 38 1.34 9.98 6.81
CA LYS A 38 0.49 9.20 7.72
C LYS A 38 -0.84 8.90 7.04
N LEU A 39 -1.24 7.63 7.03
CA LEU A 39 -2.44 7.14 6.38
C LEU A 39 -3.30 6.39 7.37
N TRP A 40 -4.59 6.71 7.39
CA TRP A 40 -5.58 5.85 8.01
C TRP A 40 -5.76 4.60 7.16
N MET A 41 -5.99 3.45 7.79
CA MET A 41 -6.04 2.16 7.08
C MET A 41 -7.01 2.12 5.90
N GLN A 42 -8.17 2.78 6.02
CA GLN A 42 -9.16 2.91 4.94
C GLN A 42 -8.65 3.61 3.67
N ASN A 43 -7.57 4.38 3.76
CA ASN A 43 -6.98 5.16 2.67
C ASN A 43 -5.58 4.67 2.27
N ALA A 44 -5.13 3.57 2.85
CA ALA A 44 -3.82 2.99 2.60
C ALA A 44 -3.94 1.84 1.59
N TYR A 45 -2.96 1.69 0.71
CA TYR A 45 -2.94 0.66 -0.32
C TYR A 45 -1.86 -0.35 0.00
N LYS A 46 -2.24 -1.61 0.27
CA LYS A 46 -1.28 -2.69 0.55
C LYS A 46 -0.90 -3.41 -0.73
N CYS A 47 0.39 -3.54 -0.99
CA CYS A 47 0.86 -4.48 -1.99
C CYS A 47 0.87 -5.90 -1.41
N LEU A 48 0.17 -6.83 -2.08
CA LEU A 48 0.11 -8.22 -1.65
C LEU A 48 1.41 -9.00 -1.88
N TYR A 49 2.29 -8.48 -2.74
CA TYR A 49 3.57 -9.11 -3.06
C TYR A 49 4.69 -8.71 -2.10
N CYS A 50 4.91 -7.40 -1.89
CA CYS A 50 5.97 -6.92 -0.99
C CYS A 50 5.49 -6.64 0.44
N GLY A 51 4.18 -6.74 0.71
CA GLY A 51 3.57 -6.54 2.03
C GLY A 51 3.47 -5.08 2.49
N GLU A 52 3.97 -4.16 1.68
CA GLU A 52 4.17 -2.76 2.02
C GLU A 52 2.90 -1.93 1.82
N TRP A 53 2.69 -0.93 2.67
CA TRP A 53 1.57 -0.01 2.59
C TRP A 53 2.00 1.34 2.01
N TYR A 54 1.19 1.84 1.06
CA TYR A 54 1.45 3.05 0.30
C TYR A 54 0.32 4.07 0.42
N CYS A 55 0.67 5.35 0.29
CA CYS A 55 -0.32 6.38 -0.05
C CYS A 55 -0.74 6.21 -1.52
N LYS A 56 -1.84 6.85 -1.93
CA LYS A 56 -2.33 6.75 -3.31
C LYS A 56 -1.22 7.02 -4.33
N GLU A 57 -0.50 8.12 -4.19
CA GLU A 57 0.51 8.54 -5.17
C GLU A 57 1.67 7.53 -5.27
N CYS A 58 2.17 7.04 -4.13
CA CYS A 58 3.20 6.01 -4.11
C CYS A 58 2.70 4.65 -4.61
N ALA A 59 1.43 4.33 -4.38
CA ALA A 59 0.81 3.11 -4.88
C ALA A 59 0.75 3.14 -6.41
N GLU A 60 0.30 4.26 -7.00
CA GLU A 60 0.21 4.41 -8.45
C GLU A 60 1.58 4.29 -9.12
N ILE A 61 2.63 4.85 -8.50
CA ILE A 61 4.02 4.67 -8.94
C ILE A 61 4.47 3.21 -8.81
N HIS A 62 4.19 2.56 -7.67
CA HIS A 62 4.61 1.19 -7.42
C HIS A 62 3.93 0.18 -8.37
N PHE A 63 2.65 0.37 -8.66
CA PHE A 63 1.88 -0.51 -9.54
C PHE A 63 1.97 -0.11 -11.01
N GLY A 64 2.54 1.05 -11.33
CA GLY A 64 2.64 1.56 -12.70
C GLY A 64 1.29 1.90 -13.33
N LYS A 65 0.28 2.20 -12.50
CA LYS A 65 -1.10 2.40 -12.94
C LYS A 65 -1.93 3.21 -11.94
N THR A 66 -2.75 4.12 -12.44
CA THR A 66 -3.66 4.94 -11.63
C THR A 66 -4.90 4.18 -11.19
N VAL A 67 -5.55 4.66 -10.13
CA VAL A 67 -6.85 4.13 -9.67
C VAL A 67 -7.92 4.28 -10.77
N ALA A 68 -7.88 5.36 -11.55
CA ALA A 68 -8.83 5.60 -12.64
C ALA A 68 -8.69 4.55 -13.75
N GLU A 69 -7.46 4.27 -14.20
CA GLU A 69 -7.20 3.23 -15.20
C GLU A 69 -7.55 1.84 -14.67
N TYR A 70 -7.36 1.58 -13.36
CA TYR A 70 -7.78 0.32 -12.76
C TYR A 70 -9.30 0.13 -12.86
N ARG A 71 -10.07 1.15 -12.45
CA ARG A 71 -11.54 1.13 -12.49
C ARG A 71 -12.10 1.07 -13.91
N ALA A 72 -11.47 1.76 -14.87
CA ALA A 72 -11.87 1.69 -16.27
C ALA A 72 -11.76 0.26 -16.85
N GLN A 73 -10.77 -0.51 -16.40
CA GLN A 73 -10.58 -1.91 -16.80
C GLN A 73 -11.44 -2.89 -15.99
N HIS A 74 -11.93 -2.48 -14.83
CA HIS A 74 -12.74 -3.30 -13.92
C HIS A 74 -14.00 -2.52 -13.51
N PRO A 75 -14.96 -2.35 -14.44
CA PRO A 75 -16.21 -1.67 -14.12
C PRO A 75 -16.93 -2.44 -13.02
N VAL A 76 -17.24 -1.75 -11.92
CA VAL A 76 -18.10 -2.32 -10.87
C VAL A 76 -19.49 -2.40 -11.48
N ALA A 77 -20.05 -3.61 -11.59
CA ALA A 77 -21.44 -3.77 -11.99
C ALA A 77 -22.30 -3.04 -10.94
N VAL A 78 -22.93 -1.94 -11.36
CA VAL A 78 -23.92 -1.27 -10.53
C VAL A 78 -25.10 -2.23 -10.47
N LEU A 79 -25.33 -2.83 -9.30
CA LEU A 79 -26.57 -3.54 -9.03
C LEU A 79 -27.68 -2.48 -9.05
N THR A 80 -28.35 -2.34 -10.19
CA THR A 80 -29.58 -1.56 -10.27
C THR A 80 -30.68 -2.38 -9.62
N GLU A 81 -30.97 -2.08 -8.35
CA GLU A 81 -32.17 -2.57 -7.68
C GLU A 81 -33.38 -2.07 -8.48
N THR A 82 -34.19 -3.03 -8.94
CA THR A 82 -35.43 -2.81 -9.72
C THR A 82 -36.64 -2.89 -8.81
#